data_AF-A0AAW0AD35-F1
#
_entry.id   AF-A0AAW0AD35-F1
#
_cell.length_a   1.000
_cell.length_b   1.000
_cell.length_c   1.000
_cell.angle_alpha   90.00
_cell.angle_beta   90.00
_cell.angle_gamma   90.00
#
_symmetry.space_group_name_H-M   'P 1'
#
loop_
_entity.id
_entity.type
_entity.pdbx_description
1 polymer ?
#
loop_
_entity_poly.entity_id
_entity_poly.type
_entity_poly.pdbx_seq_one_letter_code
_entity_poly.pdbx_strand_id
1 'polypeptide(L)'
;MALANSIHKQYLGTSAAIGSLRQAFDVLQRKGLISQSTKGPFWHNLDEAIHHIGEAHFPACWLDIGGVEKLEDLKSKSPAELCELAGKLVRNYASREALNKLEDLGPDARDGVFYQWTMFNMDVLPYLQLREAIKSGEIGRIEDFLPLLLFRFSGGGFPKYTIEILELLQGLHREWPEVV
;
A
#
# COMPACT_ATOMS: atom_id res chain seq x y z
N MET A 1 -2.70 0.10 -12.68
CA MET A 1 -1.86 -0.88 -13.42
C MET A 1 -0.38 -0.75 -13.05
N ALA A 2 0.26 0.41 -13.27
CA ALA A 2 1.69 0.61 -12.95
C ALA A 2 2.01 0.47 -11.45
N LEU A 3 1.20 1.08 -10.57
CA LEU A 3 1.40 0.98 -9.12
C LEU A 3 1.25 -0.47 -8.62
N ALA A 4 0.18 -1.17 -9.03
CA ALA A 4 -0.02 -2.59 -8.71
C ALA A 4 1.15 -3.46 -9.17
N ASN A 5 1.71 -3.21 -10.36
CA ASN A 5 2.92 -3.90 -10.83
C ASN A 5 4.15 -3.64 -9.99
N SER A 6 4.33 -2.38 -9.56
CA SER A 6 5.44 -2.01 -8.70
C SER A 6 5.35 -2.75 -7.37
N ILE A 7 4.17 -2.79 -6.76
CA ILE A 7 3.89 -3.58 -5.55
C ILE A 7 4.16 -5.06 -5.80
N HIS A 8 3.58 -5.62 -6.87
CA HIS A 8 3.78 -7.03 -7.24
C HIS A 8 5.26 -7.38 -7.38
N LYS A 9 6.02 -6.61 -8.16
CA LYS A 9 7.44 -6.83 -8.40
C LYS A 9 8.26 -6.79 -7.11
N GLN A 10 7.95 -5.85 -6.21
CA GLN A 10 8.68 -5.64 -4.97
C GLN A 10 8.39 -6.71 -3.91
N TYR A 11 7.14 -7.15 -3.81
CA TYR A 11 6.69 -8.03 -2.71
C TYR A 11 6.36 -9.47 -3.14
N LEU A 12 6.58 -9.86 -4.41
CA LEU A 12 6.25 -11.21 -4.90
C LEU A 12 6.84 -12.32 -4.04
N GLY A 13 8.16 -12.25 -3.79
CA GLY A 13 8.89 -13.24 -3.00
C GLY A 13 8.70 -14.69 -3.47
N THR A 14 8.72 -15.63 -2.52
CA THR A 14 8.58 -17.07 -2.76
C THR A 14 7.47 -17.65 -1.88
N SER A 15 6.90 -18.78 -2.28
CA SER A 15 5.85 -19.47 -1.49
C SER A 15 6.28 -19.84 -0.06
N ALA A 16 7.59 -20.00 0.18
CA ALA A 16 8.15 -20.32 1.48
C ALA A 16 8.43 -19.07 2.35
N ALA A 17 8.49 -17.88 1.75
CA ALA A 17 8.75 -16.64 2.47
C ALA A 17 7.46 -16.12 3.11
N ILE A 18 7.41 -16.16 4.44
CA ILE A 18 6.28 -15.64 5.22
C ILE A 18 6.14 -14.13 4.96
N GLY A 19 4.93 -13.71 4.61
CA GLY A 19 4.61 -12.32 4.29
C GLY A 19 4.90 -11.89 2.85
N SER A 20 5.22 -12.83 1.96
CA SER A 20 5.30 -12.57 0.53
C SER A 20 3.92 -12.64 -0.15
N LEU A 21 3.75 -11.91 -1.26
CA LEU A 21 2.53 -12.00 -2.06
C LEU A 21 2.32 -13.40 -2.63
N ARG A 22 3.40 -14.12 -2.99
CA ARG A 22 3.28 -15.48 -3.52
C ARG A 22 2.73 -16.45 -2.49
N GLN A 23 3.20 -16.36 -1.23
CA GLN A 23 2.61 -17.14 -0.13
C GLN A 23 1.12 -16.81 0.02
N ALA A 24 0.75 -15.51 0.01
CA ALA A 24 -0.65 -15.10 0.11
C ALA A 24 -1.50 -15.63 -1.07
N PHE A 25 -0.97 -15.62 -2.30
CA PHE A 25 -1.65 -16.18 -3.47
C PHE A 25 -1.88 -17.68 -3.32
N ASP A 26 -0.91 -18.42 -2.80
CA ASP A 26 -1.05 -19.86 -2.57
C ASP A 26 -2.10 -20.15 -1.49
N VAL A 27 -2.10 -19.40 -0.39
CA VAL A 27 -3.12 -19.52 0.69
C VAL A 27 -4.52 -19.20 0.17
N LEU A 28 -4.66 -18.13 -0.62
CA LEU A 28 -5.93 -17.71 -1.23
C LEU A 28 -6.29 -18.51 -2.50
N GLN A 29 -5.46 -19.49 -2.90
CA GLN A 29 -5.63 -20.30 -4.11
C GLN A 29 -5.78 -19.45 -5.40
N ARG A 30 -5.15 -18.28 -5.46
CA ARG A 30 -5.17 -17.38 -6.62
C ARG A 30 -4.13 -17.82 -7.65
N LYS A 31 -4.59 -18.20 -8.85
CA LYS A 31 -3.74 -18.69 -9.95
C LYS A 31 -3.41 -17.57 -10.96
N GLY A 32 -2.29 -17.75 -11.66
CA GLY A 32 -1.89 -16.87 -12.77
C GLY A 32 -1.31 -15.52 -12.33
N LEU A 33 -0.99 -15.34 -11.04
CA LEU A 33 -0.42 -14.10 -10.50
C LEU A 33 1.10 -14.16 -10.29
N ILE A 34 1.77 -15.27 -10.64
CA ILE A 34 3.21 -15.43 -10.42
C ILE A 34 4.02 -14.57 -11.41
N SER A 35 3.64 -14.60 -12.68
CA SER A 35 4.27 -13.80 -13.73
C SER A 35 3.38 -12.63 -14.15
N GLN A 36 3.98 -11.47 -14.35
CA GLN A 36 3.26 -10.30 -14.84
C GLN A 36 2.79 -10.53 -16.27
N SER A 37 1.53 -10.20 -16.55
CA SER A 37 0.95 -10.27 -17.89
C SER A 37 0.14 -9.02 -18.17
N THR A 38 0.33 -8.43 -19.35
CA THR A 38 -0.53 -7.35 -19.84
C THR A 38 -1.82 -7.87 -20.48
N LYS A 39 -1.90 -9.18 -20.76
CA LYS A 39 -3.02 -9.84 -21.41
C LYS A 39 -3.89 -10.61 -20.41
N GLY A 40 -5.18 -10.68 -20.70
CA GLY A 40 -6.15 -11.49 -19.94
C GLY A 40 -6.52 -10.90 -18.58
N PRO A 41 -7.05 -11.72 -17.65
CA PRO A 41 -7.62 -11.25 -16.39
C PRO A 41 -6.55 -10.92 -15.32
N PHE A 42 -5.26 -10.95 -15.66
CA PHE A 42 -4.16 -10.73 -14.72
C PHE A 42 -4.37 -9.49 -13.86
N TRP A 43 -4.72 -8.36 -14.49
CA TRP A 43 -4.92 -7.09 -13.80
C TRP A 43 -6.06 -7.13 -12.80
N HIS A 44 -7.18 -7.68 -13.23
CA HIS A 44 -8.35 -7.81 -12.38
C HIS A 44 -8.02 -8.69 -11.17
N ASN A 45 -7.41 -9.85 -11.43
CA ASN A 45 -7.05 -10.80 -10.38
C ASN A 45 -5.98 -10.24 -9.43
N LEU A 46 -5.03 -9.44 -9.92
CA LEU A 46 -3.99 -8.80 -9.11
C LEU A 46 -4.57 -7.67 -8.26
N ASP A 47 -5.41 -6.82 -8.85
CA ASP A 47 -6.09 -5.73 -8.15
C ASP A 47 -6.89 -6.30 -6.97
N GLU A 48 -7.74 -7.29 -7.24
CA GLU A 48 -8.56 -7.96 -6.25
C GLU A 48 -7.71 -8.68 -5.18
N ALA A 49 -6.58 -9.30 -5.58
CA ALA A 49 -5.67 -9.93 -4.62
C ALA A 49 -5.04 -8.92 -3.66
N ILE A 50 -4.56 -7.78 -4.19
CA ILE A 50 -3.98 -6.73 -3.36
C ILE A 50 -5.03 -6.16 -2.40
N HIS A 51 -6.27 -5.97 -2.86
CA HIS A 51 -7.37 -5.54 -1.98
C HIS A 51 -7.63 -6.54 -0.86
N HIS A 52 -7.81 -7.83 -1.18
CA HIS A 52 -8.07 -8.84 -0.15
C HIS A 52 -6.93 -8.97 0.86
N ILE A 53 -5.67 -8.88 0.41
CA ILE A 53 -4.51 -8.93 1.30
C ILE A 53 -4.47 -7.68 2.21
N GLY A 54 -4.70 -6.49 1.63
CA GLY A 54 -4.78 -5.25 2.41
C GLY A 54 -5.93 -5.27 3.42
N GLU A 55 -7.12 -5.72 3.00
CA GLU A 55 -8.30 -5.91 3.85
C GLU A 55 -8.10 -6.96 4.94
N ALA A 56 -7.17 -7.91 4.79
CA ALA A 56 -6.82 -8.82 5.87
C ALA A 56 -5.83 -8.17 6.86
N HIS A 57 -4.85 -7.40 6.34
CA HIS A 57 -3.80 -6.78 7.14
C HIS A 57 -4.32 -5.68 8.07
N PHE A 58 -5.09 -4.72 7.54
CA PHE A 58 -5.49 -3.56 8.34
C PHE A 58 -6.40 -3.89 9.52
N PRO A 59 -7.39 -4.78 9.41
CA PRO A 59 -8.14 -5.24 10.56
C PRO A 59 -7.28 -5.93 11.62
N ALA A 60 -6.26 -6.70 11.23
CA ALA A 60 -5.33 -7.27 12.19
C ALA A 60 -4.56 -6.18 12.96
N CYS A 61 -4.11 -5.13 12.27
CA CYS A 61 -3.50 -3.96 12.92
C CYS A 61 -4.47 -3.23 13.86
N TRP A 62 -5.76 -3.17 13.50
CA TRP A 62 -6.80 -2.57 14.33
C TRP A 62 -7.07 -3.35 15.63
N LEU A 63 -7.05 -4.69 15.56
CA LEU A 63 -7.17 -5.55 16.76
C LEU A 63 -6.00 -5.30 17.72
N ASP A 64 -4.78 -5.28 17.19
CA ASP A 64 -3.55 -5.09 17.96
C ASP A 64 -3.49 -3.71 18.64
N ILE A 65 -3.71 -2.63 17.89
CA ILE A 65 -3.72 -1.27 18.44
C ILE A 65 -4.91 -1.00 19.35
N GLY A 66 -6.06 -1.58 19.01
CA GLY A 66 -7.26 -1.45 19.81
C GLY A 66 -7.14 -2.14 21.18
N GLY A 67 -6.24 -3.12 21.28
CA GLY A 67 -6.15 -4.03 22.41
C GLY A 67 -7.42 -4.88 22.56
N VAL A 68 -8.03 -5.26 21.44
CA VAL A 68 -9.33 -5.95 21.40
C VAL A 68 -9.21 -7.27 20.65
N GLU A 69 -10.01 -8.26 21.05
CA GLU A 69 -10.05 -9.57 20.39
C GLU A 69 -10.95 -9.56 19.16
N LYS A 70 -11.97 -8.70 19.13
CA LYS A 70 -12.92 -8.57 18.01
C LYS A 70 -13.02 -7.13 17.53
N LEU A 71 -13.15 -6.96 16.22
CA LEU A 71 -13.34 -5.63 15.61
C LEU A 71 -14.61 -4.94 16.09
N GLU A 72 -15.63 -5.71 16.48
CA GLU A 72 -16.88 -5.17 17.03
C GLU A 72 -16.66 -4.39 18.32
N ASP A 73 -15.65 -4.76 19.11
CA ASP A 73 -15.35 -4.10 20.38
C ASP A 73 -14.85 -2.67 20.17
N LEU A 74 -14.31 -2.34 18.98
CA LEU A 74 -13.95 -0.97 18.61
C LEU A 74 -15.15 -0.03 18.54
N LYS A 75 -16.37 -0.55 18.35
CA LYS A 75 -17.60 0.26 18.34
C LYS A 75 -17.91 0.88 19.70
N SER A 76 -17.31 0.36 20.79
CA SER A 76 -17.43 0.94 22.13
C SER A 76 -16.60 2.21 22.31
N LYS A 77 -15.63 2.46 21.43
CA LYS A 77 -14.76 3.63 21.47
C LYS A 77 -15.44 4.84 20.84
N SER A 78 -15.15 6.02 21.35
CA SER A 78 -15.62 7.28 20.79
C SER A 78 -14.97 7.56 19.42
N PRO A 79 -15.60 8.37 18.55
CA PRO A 79 -15.00 8.76 17.28
C PRO A 79 -13.61 9.41 17.43
N ALA A 80 -13.40 10.22 18.47
CA ALA A 80 -12.12 10.85 18.74
C ALA A 80 -11.02 9.81 19.06
N GLU A 81 -11.34 8.83 19.91
CA GLU A 81 -10.42 7.73 20.21
C GLU A 81 -10.11 6.90 18.97
N LEU A 82 -11.09 6.63 18.12
CA LEU A 82 -10.88 5.92 16.85
C LEU A 82 -9.93 6.69 15.93
N CYS A 83 -10.04 8.02 15.85
CA CYS A 83 -9.09 8.85 15.11
C CYS A 83 -7.68 8.76 15.69
N GLU A 84 -7.53 8.78 17.01
CA GLU A 84 -6.22 8.61 17.65
C GLU A 84 -5.61 7.24 17.38
N LEU A 85 -6.43 6.18 17.42
CA LEU A 85 -6.01 4.82 17.11
C LEU A 85 -5.62 4.67 15.63
N ALA A 86 -6.37 5.26 14.70
CA ALA A 86 -6.00 5.29 13.29
C ALA A 86 -4.63 5.97 13.08
N GLY A 87 -4.39 7.09 13.77
CA GLY A 87 -3.10 7.76 13.74
C GLY A 87 -1.96 6.89 14.29
N LYS A 88 -2.20 6.15 15.38
CA LYS A 88 -1.25 5.17 15.92
C LYS A 88 -1.00 4.03 14.93
N LEU A 89 -2.03 3.56 14.22
CA LEU A 89 -1.92 2.54 13.18
C LEU A 89 -0.94 2.94 12.10
N VAL A 90 -1.13 4.11 11.52
CA VAL A 90 -0.23 4.58 10.47
C VAL A 90 1.20 4.71 11.02
N ARG A 91 1.37 5.34 12.18
CA ARG A 91 2.71 5.54 12.80
C ARG A 91 3.45 4.26 13.16
N ASN A 92 2.74 3.18 13.47
CA ASN A 92 3.35 1.94 13.96
C ASN A 92 3.39 0.82 12.92
N TYR A 93 2.53 0.82 11.90
CA TYR A 93 2.40 -0.32 10.96
C TYR A 93 2.45 0.07 9.48
N ALA A 94 2.33 1.35 9.13
CA ALA A 94 2.20 1.77 7.73
C ALA A 94 2.91 3.09 7.39
N SER A 95 4.02 3.39 8.08
CA SER A 95 4.78 4.63 7.86
C SER A 95 6.28 4.39 7.81
N ARG A 96 7.01 5.38 7.26
CA ARG A 96 8.48 5.39 7.31
C ARG A 96 9.00 5.43 8.74
N GLU A 97 8.30 6.12 9.64
CA GLU A 97 8.64 6.16 11.06
C GLU A 97 8.63 4.74 11.68
N ALA A 98 7.62 3.92 11.33
CA ALA A 98 7.56 2.53 11.76
C ALA A 98 8.77 1.72 11.25
N LEU A 99 9.17 1.92 9.99
CA LEU A 99 10.34 1.24 9.42
C LEU A 99 11.63 1.65 10.10
N ASN A 100 11.84 2.95 10.33
CA ASN A 100 13.04 3.46 11.01
C ASN A 100 13.16 2.84 12.41
N LYS A 101 12.06 2.78 13.18
CA LYS A 101 12.05 2.11 14.50
C LYS A 101 12.49 0.65 14.43
N LEU A 102 12.11 -0.07 13.37
CA LEU A 102 12.50 -1.46 13.17
C LEU A 102 13.95 -1.61 12.71
N GLU A 103 14.45 -0.66 11.92
CA GLU A 103 15.86 -0.62 11.49
C GLU A 103 16.79 -0.31 12.65
N ASP A 104 16.37 0.54 13.59
CA ASP A 104 17.12 0.90 14.80
C ASP A 104 17.36 -0.28 15.75
N LEU A 105 16.51 -1.32 15.71
CA LEU A 105 16.68 -2.54 16.53
C LEU A 105 17.90 -3.39 16.10
N GLY A 106 18.44 -3.17 14.90
CA GLY A 106 19.50 -4.00 14.32
C GLY A 106 19.00 -5.34 13.75
N PRO A 107 19.79 -6.01 12.89
CA PRO A 107 19.34 -7.16 12.10
C PRO A 107 18.97 -8.39 12.94
N ASP A 108 19.58 -8.58 14.10
CA ASP A 108 19.38 -9.78 14.94
C ASP A 108 18.12 -9.69 15.83
N ALA A 109 17.70 -8.47 16.20
CA ALA A 109 16.51 -8.24 17.02
C ALA A 109 15.28 -7.86 16.18
N ARG A 110 15.45 -7.58 14.88
CA ARG A 110 14.36 -7.20 13.98
C ARG A 110 13.60 -8.43 13.51
N ASP A 111 12.30 -8.47 13.79
CA ASP A 111 11.39 -9.41 13.16
C ASP A 111 11.30 -9.09 11.65
N GLY A 112 11.89 -9.98 10.84
CA GLY A 112 11.93 -9.82 9.38
C GLY A 112 10.55 -9.90 8.72
N VAL A 113 9.62 -10.68 9.28
CA VAL A 113 8.25 -10.79 8.77
C VAL A 113 7.50 -9.50 9.06
N PHE A 114 7.57 -9.02 10.30
CA PHE A 114 6.93 -7.77 10.69
C PHE A 114 7.49 -6.56 9.92
N TYR A 115 8.80 -6.53 9.70
CA TYR A 115 9.44 -5.52 8.85
C TYR A 115 8.90 -5.56 7.41
N GLN A 116 8.80 -6.74 6.80
CA GLN A 116 8.25 -6.89 5.46
C GLN A 116 6.78 -6.48 5.37
N TRP A 117 5.97 -6.84 6.36
CA TRP A 117 4.58 -6.42 6.45
C TRP A 117 4.43 -4.91 6.61
N THR A 118 5.27 -4.29 7.42
CA THR A 118 5.26 -2.83 7.61
C THR A 118 5.60 -2.11 6.29
N MET A 119 6.59 -2.61 5.53
CA MET A 119 6.89 -2.09 4.20
C MET A 119 5.71 -2.25 3.24
N PHE A 120 5.11 -3.45 3.20
CA PHE A 120 3.94 -3.72 2.36
C PHE A 120 2.76 -2.81 2.72
N ASN A 121 2.45 -2.66 4.01
CA ASN A 121 1.37 -1.81 4.50
C ASN A 121 1.55 -0.34 4.12
N MET A 122 2.77 0.18 4.28
CA MET A 122 3.13 1.54 3.86
C MET A 122 2.88 1.76 2.36
N ASP A 123 3.10 0.74 1.54
CA ASP A 123 3.00 0.79 0.09
C ASP A 123 1.59 0.48 -0.45
N VAL A 124 0.84 -0.38 0.23
CA VAL A 124 -0.50 -0.79 -0.18
C VAL A 124 -1.57 0.21 0.26
N LEU A 125 -1.38 0.91 1.38
CA LEU A 125 -2.37 1.89 1.84
C LEU A 125 -2.60 3.02 0.81
N PRO A 126 -1.56 3.64 0.21
CA PRO A 126 -1.72 4.58 -0.89
C PRO A 126 -2.37 3.95 -2.13
N TYR A 127 -2.12 2.67 -2.40
CA TYR A 127 -2.77 1.97 -3.50
C TYR A 127 -4.29 1.89 -3.31
N LEU A 128 -4.74 1.45 -2.12
CA LEU A 128 -6.16 1.34 -1.80
C LEU A 128 -6.84 2.72 -1.84
N GLN A 129 -6.20 3.74 -1.24
CA GLN A 129 -6.72 5.09 -1.23
C GLN A 129 -6.79 5.72 -2.63
N LEU A 130 -5.78 5.52 -3.47
CA LEU A 130 -5.80 6.00 -4.85
C LEU A 130 -6.90 5.32 -5.67
N ARG A 131 -7.14 4.01 -5.47
CA ARG A 131 -8.23 3.30 -6.16
C ARG A 131 -9.60 3.88 -5.79
N GLU A 132 -9.81 4.17 -4.51
CA GLU A 132 -11.05 4.79 -4.04
C GLU A 132 -11.20 6.23 -4.53
N ALA A 133 -10.12 7.03 -4.52
CA ALA A 133 -10.12 8.40 -5.04
C ALA A 133 -10.46 8.44 -6.54
N ILE A 134 -9.89 7.53 -7.34
CA ILE A 134 -10.22 7.39 -8.77
C ILE A 134 -11.70 7.02 -8.97
N LYS A 135 -12.23 6.10 -8.14
CA LYS A 135 -13.61 5.63 -8.24
C LYS A 135 -14.63 6.71 -7.87
N SER A 136 -14.30 7.52 -6.86
CA SER A 136 -15.13 8.62 -6.38
C SER A 136 -14.96 9.93 -7.17
N GLY A 137 -13.90 10.05 -7.97
CA GLY A 137 -13.58 11.26 -8.72
C GLY A 137 -12.96 12.37 -7.86
N GLU A 138 -12.34 12.02 -6.72
CA GLU A 138 -11.65 12.97 -5.84
C GLU A 138 -10.33 13.47 -6.44
N ILE A 139 -10.40 14.40 -7.40
CA ILE A 139 -9.24 14.88 -8.18
C ILE A 139 -8.12 15.42 -7.29
N GLY A 140 -8.43 16.27 -6.29
CA GLY A 140 -7.42 16.82 -5.39
C GLY A 140 -6.63 15.73 -4.66
N ARG A 141 -7.31 14.64 -4.27
CA ARG A 141 -6.65 13.51 -3.62
C ARG A 141 -5.80 12.68 -4.58
N ILE A 142 -6.23 12.57 -5.84
CA ILE A 142 -5.42 11.93 -6.89
C ILE A 142 -4.14 12.74 -7.12
N GLU A 143 -4.24 14.07 -7.16
CA GLU A 143 -3.10 14.98 -7.30
C GLU A 143 -2.13 14.86 -6.11
N ASP A 144 -2.64 14.77 -4.88
CA ASP A 144 -1.83 14.57 -3.67
C ASP A 144 -0.96 13.30 -3.74
N PHE A 145 -1.37 12.28 -4.49
CA PHE A 145 -0.59 11.05 -4.68
C PHE A 145 0.50 11.16 -5.75
N LEU A 146 0.48 12.16 -6.62
CA LEU A 146 1.45 12.27 -7.73
C LEU A 146 2.91 12.29 -7.26
N PRO A 147 3.31 13.04 -6.21
CA PRO A 147 4.68 13.00 -5.71
C PRO A 147 5.08 11.61 -5.20
N LEU A 148 4.18 10.91 -4.52
CA LEU A 148 4.44 9.55 -4.04
C LEU A 148 4.63 8.58 -5.20
N LEU A 149 3.77 8.67 -6.22
CA LEU A 149 3.87 7.86 -7.44
C LEU A 149 5.19 8.13 -8.16
N LEU A 150 5.62 9.40 -8.24
CA LEU A 150 6.88 9.79 -8.84
C LEU A 150 8.07 9.11 -8.17
N PHE A 151 8.17 9.20 -6.84
CA PHE A 151 9.24 8.56 -6.08
C PHE A 151 9.24 7.05 -6.23
N ARG A 152 8.04 6.45 -6.24
CA ARG A 152 7.92 5.01 -6.41
C ARG A 152 8.34 4.55 -7.81
N PHE A 153 7.94 5.24 -8.87
CA PHE A 153 8.28 4.85 -10.23
C PHE A 153 9.74 5.12 -10.57
N SER A 154 10.32 6.22 -10.08
CA SER A 154 11.73 6.51 -10.23
C SER A 154 12.61 5.46 -9.55
N GLY A 155 12.29 5.08 -8.30
CA GLY A 155 13.00 4.02 -7.58
C GLY A 155 12.67 2.59 -8.05
N GLY A 156 11.45 2.34 -8.53
CA GLY A 156 10.97 1.01 -8.89
C GLY A 156 11.36 0.51 -10.29
N GLY A 157 12.05 1.34 -11.08
CA GLY A 157 12.47 1.03 -12.45
C GLY A 157 11.32 1.12 -13.45
N PHE A 158 10.46 2.12 -13.32
CA PHE A 158 9.34 2.40 -14.23
C PHE A 158 9.51 3.75 -14.94
N PRO A 159 10.59 3.94 -15.74
CA PRO A 159 11.01 5.27 -16.23
C PRO A 159 9.96 5.97 -17.10
N LYS A 160 9.15 5.22 -17.85
CA LYS A 160 8.04 5.80 -18.62
C LYS A 160 7.03 6.48 -17.71
N TYR A 161 6.57 5.78 -16.68
CA TYR A 161 5.62 6.35 -15.71
C TYR A 161 6.25 7.46 -14.86
N THR A 162 7.56 7.42 -14.62
CA THR A 162 8.28 8.54 -14.01
C THR A 162 8.15 9.80 -14.85
N ILE A 163 8.40 9.71 -16.16
CA ILE A 163 8.31 10.85 -17.09
C ILE A 163 6.88 11.38 -17.15
N GLU A 164 5.88 10.52 -17.33
CA GLU A 164 4.47 10.92 -17.40
C GLU A 164 4.02 11.69 -16.14
N ILE A 165 4.42 11.23 -14.95
CA ILE A 165 4.09 11.91 -13.69
C ILE A 165 4.85 13.25 -13.57
N LEU A 166 6.09 13.32 -14.04
CA LEU A 166 6.86 14.59 -14.06
C LEU A 166 6.22 15.61 -14.99
N GLU A 167 5.83 15.21 -16.20
CA GLU A 167 5.16 16.08 -17.17
C GLU A 167 3.82 16.57 -16.63
N LEU A 168 3.05 15.69 -15.97
CA LEU A 168 1.79 16.07 -15.33
C LEU A 168 2.00 17.07 -14.18
N LEU A 169 2.96 16.83 -13.29
CA LEU A 169 3.29 17.76 -12.19
C LEU A 169 3.80 19.10 -12.72
N GLN A 170 4.60 19.10 -13.78
CA GLN A 170 5.08 20.30 -14.44
C GLN A 170 3.93 21.10 -15.06
N GLY A 171 3.02 20.42 -15.76
CA GLY A 171 1.79 21.00 -16.29
C GLY A 171 0.98 21.67 -15.20
N LEU A 172 0.58 20.91 -14.18
CA LEU A 172 -0.28 21.36 -13.08
C LEU A 172 0.31 22.52 -12.27
N HIS A 173 1.61 22.50 -11.99
CA HIS A 173 2.21 23.44 -11.02
C HIS A 173 3.00 24.59 -11.64
N ARG A 174 3.33 24.54 -12.94
CA ARG A 174 4.23 25.52 -13.58
C ARG A 174 3.72 26.10 -14.88
N GLU A 175 3.02 25.32 -15.70
CA GLU A 175 2.74 25.72 -17.09
C GLU A 175 1.28 26.03 -17.34
N TRP A 176 0.36 25.28 -16.73
CA TRP A 176 -1.06 25.48 -16.93
C TRP A 176 -1.54 26.67 -16.10
N PRO A 177 -2.32 27.57 -16.71
CA PRO A 177 -2.88 28.70 -16.00
C PRO A 177 -3.86 28.21 -14.92
N GLU A 178 -3.89 28.89 -13.77
CA GLU A 178 -4.98 28.71 -12.82
C GLU A 178 -6.30 28.97 -13.54
N VAL A 179 -7.25 28.07 -13.36
CA VAL A 179 -8.58 28.22 -13.97
C VAL A 179 -9.22 29.45 -13.33
N VAL A 180 -9.38 30.52 -14.13
CA VAL A 180 -10.07 31.77 -13.78
C VAL A 180 -11.55 31.52 -13.53
#